data_AF-A0A1C6TH48-F1
#
_entry.id   AF-A0A1C6TH48-F1
#
_cell.length_a   1.000
_cell.length_b   1.000
_cell.length_c   1.000
_cell.angle_alpha   90.00
_cell.angle_beta   90.00
_cell.angle_gamma   90.00
#
_symmetry.space_group_name_H-M   'P 1'
#
loop_
_entity.id
_entity.type
_entity.pdbx_description
1 polymer ?
#
loop_
_entity_poly.entity_id
_entity_poly.type
_entity_poly.pdbx_seq_one_letter_code
_entity_poly.pdbx_strand_id
1 'polypeptide(L)'
;MDEAHEPGGPPLTVDLPALRAAAGRLADEGYPLGHGLAGVPGLALAEPRWRTARALADLESAVHRWFGALGGRVADTATAVRTAADQYAATDERAARRLPTPTR
;
A
#
# COMPACT_ATOMS: atom_id res chain seq x y z
N MET A 1 11.55 -26.26 35.82
CA MET A 1 12.30 -25.13 35.22
C MET A 1 11.35 -24.59 34.16
N ASP A 2 10.43 -23.76 34.63
CA ASP A 2 9.25 -23.29 33.90
C ASP A 2 9.54 -21.82 33.61
N GLU A 3 9.97 -21.53 32.38
CA GLU A 3 10.19 -20.15 31.96
C GLU A 3 8.82 -19.49 31.81
N ALA A 4 8.48 -18.69 32.81
CA ALA A 4 7.37 -17.77 32.74
C ALA A 4 7.52 -16.89 31.49
N HIS A 5 6.74 -17.19 30.47
CA HIS A 5 6.50 -16.32 29.33
C HIS A 5 5.82 -15.06 29.85
N GLU A 6 6.60 -14.04 30.23
CA GLU A 6 6.06 -12.73 30.60
C GLU A 6 5.27 -12.18 29.41
N PRO A 7 3.94 -12.04 29.53
CA PRO A 7 3.12 -11.54 28.46
C PRO A 7 3.18 -10.01 28.51
N GLY A 8 4.11 -9.41 27.79
CA GLY A 8 4.11 -7.96 27.64
C GLY A 8 5.48 -7.38 27.40
N GLY A 9 5.93 -7.41 26.14
CA GLY A 9 6.96 -6.47 25.70
C GLY A 9 6.55 -5.02 25.98
N PRO A 10 7.51 -4.07 26.03
CA PRO A 10 7.22 -2.68 26.27
C PRO A 10 6.15 -2.14 25.30
N PRO A 11 5.30 -1.19 25.74
CA PRO A 11 4.21 -0.67 24.93
C PRO A 11 4.74 -0.15 23.59
N LEU A 12 4.15 -0.65 22.51
CA LEU A 12 4.53 -0.27 21.16
C LEU A 12 4.05 1.17 20.90
N THR A 13 4.98 2.13 20.87
CA THR A 13 4.67 3.50 20.45
C THR A 13 4.69 3.58 18.94
N VAL A 14 3.52 3.85 18.34
CA VAL A 14 3.37 3.98 16.88
C VAL A 14 3.51 5.44 16.46
N ASP A 15 4.42 5.71 15.52
CA ASP A 15 4.52 7.00 14.85
C ASP A 15 3.42 7.15 13.79
N LEU A 16 2.27 7.69 14.20
CA LEU A 16 1.11 7.90 13.33
C LEU A 16 1.39 8.88 12.17
N PRO A 17 2.09 10.03 12.37
CA PRO A 17 2.54 10.86 11.26
C PRO A 17 3.35 10.10 10.21
N ALA A 18 4.31 9.28 10.63
CA ALA A 18 5.11 8.48 9.70
C ALA A 18 4.28 7.46 8.92
N LEU A 19 3.33 6.77 9.57
CA LEU A 19 2.42 5.83 8.89
C LEU A 19 1.52 6.54 7.87
N ARG A 20 0.96 7.70 8.23
CA ARG A 20 0.12 8.50 7.32
C ARG A 20 0.93 9.01 6.12
N ALA A 21 2.17 9.46 6.35
CA ALA A 21 3.08 9.86 5.28
C ALA A 21 3.43 8.69 4.36
N ALA A 22 3.70 7.50 4.91
CA ALA A 22 3.94 6.29 4.14
C ALA A 22 2.71 5.88 3.30
N ALA A 23 1.52 5.91 3.89
CA ALA A 23 0.27 5.66 3.17
C ALA A 23 0.04 6.68 2.05
N GLY A 24 0.36 7.96 2.26
CA GLY A 24 0.33 8.99 1.23
C GLY A 24 1.25 8.65 0.06
N ARG A 25 2.53 8.38 0.33
CA ARG A 25 3.52 8.01 -0.71
C ARG A 25 3.10 6.76 -1.49
N LEU A 26 2.60 5.74 -0.80
CA LEU A 26 2.10 4.53 -1.47
C LEU A 26 0.93 4.85 -2.40
N ALA A 27 -0.03 5.68 -1.98
CA ALA A 27 -1.14 6.08 -2.85
C ALA A 27 -0.64 6.87 -4.07
N ASP A 28 0.30 7.79 -3.86
CA ASP A 28 0.90 8.61 -4.92
C ASP A 28 1.71 7.78 -5.92
N GLU A 29 2.34 6.68 -5.49
CA GLU A 29 3.06 5.74 -6.37
C GLU A 29 2.13 4.72 -7.05
N GLY A 30 1.08 4.28 -6.36
CA GLY A 30 0.13 3.29 -6.88
C GLY A 30 -0.64 3.78 -8.10
N TYR A 31 -1.02 5.07 -8.12
CA TYR A 31 -1.79 5.65 -9.22
C TYR A 31 -1.00 5.67 -10.55
N PRO A 32 0.23 6.23 -10.62
CA PRO A 32 1.07 6.16 -11.80
C PRO A 32 1.43 4.73 -12.21
N LEU A 33 1.60 3.80 -11.27
CA LEU A 33 1.85 2.40 -11.62
C LEU A 33 0.64 1.76 -12.30
N GLY A 34 -0.57 2.03 -11.82
CA GLY A 34 -1.79 1.47 -12.40
C GLY A 34 -2.23 2.12 -13.71
N HIS A 35 -1.99 3.43 -13.86
CA HIS A 35 -2.54 4.23 -14.95
C HIS A 35 -1.48 4.85 -15.87
N GLY A 36 -0.19 4.83 -15.51
CA GLY A 36 0.88 5.51 -16.25
C GLY A 36 1.13 4.92 -17.64
N LEU A 37 0.73 3.68 -17.88
CA LEU A 37 0.74 3.07 -19.22
C LEU A 37 -0.61 3.17 -19.94
N ALA A 38 -1.66 3.67 -19.28
CA ALA A 38 -2.97 3.80 -19.92
C ALA A 38 -2.87 4.78 -21.09
N GLY A 39 -3.19 4.31 -22.29
CA GLY A 39 -3.18 5.13 -23.50
C GLY A 39 -1.78 5.49 -24.01
N VAL A 40 -0.70 4.88 -23.51
CA VAL A 40 0.66 5.00 -24.08
C VAL A 40 0.77 4.05 -25.27
N PRO A 41 0.72 4.53 -26.52
CA PRO A 41 0.87 3.68 -27.70
C PRO A 41 2.37 3.51 -28.00
N GLY A 42 2.81 2.29 -28.31
CA GLY A 42 4.14 2.11 -28.91
C GLY A 42 4.95 0.89 -28.48
N LEU A 43 4.40 -0.03 -27.67
CA LEU A 43 5.08 -1.30 -27.39
C LEU A 43 4.80 -2.35 -28.49
N ALA A 44 3.67 -2.25 -29.19
CA ALA A 44 3.44 -2.91 -30.47
C ALA A 44 3.78 -2.00 -31.65
N LEU A 45 4.62 -2.50 -32.56
CA LEU A 45 4.85 -1.84 -33.85
C LEU A 45 3.58 -1.91 -34.69
N ALA A 46 3.25 -0.80 -35.34
CA ALA A 46 2.06 -0.67 -36.18
C ALA A 46 2.08 -1.52 -37.47
N GLU A 47 3.10 -2.37 -37.68
CA GLU A 47 3.29 -3.10 -38.93
C GLU A 47 2.88 -4.58 -38.82
N PRO A 48 1.59 -4.92 -39.05
CA PRO A 48 1.02 -6.23 -38.76
C PRO A 48 1.56 -7.37 -39.62
N ARG A 49 2.33 -7.06 -40.67
CA ARG A 49 2.97 -8.05 -41.56
C ARG A 49 4.27 -8.64 -41.00
N TRP A 50 4.73 -8.17 -39.84
CA TRP A 50 5.89 -8.76 -39.17
C TRP A 50 5.48 -10.04 -38.44
N ARG A 51 6.24 -11.13 -38.62
CA ARG A 51 6.00 -12.41 -37.94
C ARG A 51 5.95 -12.29 -36.41
N THR A 52 6.59 -11.27 -35.85
CA THR A 52 6.67 -10.99 -34.40
C THR A 52 5.58 -10.05 -33.88
N ALA A 53 4.74 -9.46 -34.73
CA ALA A 53 3.76 -8.45 -34.33
C ALA A 53 2.81 -8.95 -33.23
N ARG A 54 2.31 -10.20 -33.35
CA ARG A 54 1.44 -10.79 -32.32
C ARG A 54 2.15 -11.02 -30.99
N ALA A 55 3.39 -11.50 -31.02
CA ALA A 55 4.18 -11.70 -29.80
C ALA A 55 4.44 -10.37 -29.05
N LEU A 56 4.67 -9.28 -29.79
CA LEU A 56 4.84 -7.95 -29.22
C LEU A 56 3.54 -7.40 -28.62
N ALA A 57 2.41 -7.56 -29.31
CA ALA A 57 1.10 -7.15 -28.77
C ALA A 57 0.69 -7.93 -27.51
N ASP A 58 0.98 -9.24 -27.47
CA ASP A 58 0.73 -10.07 -26.30
C ASP A 58 1.66 -9.68 -25.12
N LEU A 59 2.93 -9.33 -25.40
CA LEU A 59 3.87 -8.80 -24.40
C LEU A 59 3.42 -7.45 -23.85
N GLU A 60 3.05 -6.49 -24.70
CA GLU A 60 2.48 -5.20 -24.30
C GLU A 60 1.27 -5.42 -23.38
N SER A 61 0.31 -6.24 -23.81
CA SER A 61 -0.86 -6.57 -23.00
C SER A 61 -0.50 -7.19 -21.65
N ALA A 62 0.53 -8.04 -21.59
CA ALA A 62 1.01 -8.64 -20.35
C ALA A 62 1.64 -7.60 -19.41
N VAL A 63 2.44 -6.68 -19.95
CA VAL A 63 3.06 -5.57 -19.20
C VAL A 63 1.99 -4.66 -18.60
N HIS A 64 1.00 -4.23 -19.41
CA HIS A 64 -0.11 -3.39 -18.92
C HIS A 64 -0.88 -4.07 -17.79
N ARG A 65 -1.21 -5.37 -17.93
CA ARG A 65 -1.89 -6.12 -16.87
C ARG A 65 -1.04 -6.21 -15.60
N TRP A 66 0.26 -6.44 -15.73
CA TRP A 66 1.16 -6.54 -14.58
C TRP A 66 1.27 -5.22 -13.81
N PHE A 67 1.46 -4.10 -14.52
CA PHE A 67 1.51 -2.76 -13.93
C PHE A 67 0.18 -2.37 -13.28
N GLY A 68 -0.94 -2.62 -13.95
CA GLY A 68 -2.28 -2.43 -13.39
C GLY A 68 -2.49 -3.19 -12.08
N ALA A 69 -2.14 -4.47 -12.05
CA ALA A 69 -2.25 -5.30 -10.85
C ALA A 69 -1.29 -4.85 -9.73
N LEU A 70 -0.08 -4.40 -10.07
CA LEU A 70 0.88 -3.86 -9.11
C LEU A 70 0.39 -2.56 -8.49
N GLY A 71 -0.07 -1.60 -9.30
CA GLY A 71 -0.65 -0.34 -8.83
C GLY A 71 -1.85 -0.56 -7.91
N GLY A 72 -2.73 -1.51 -8.25
CA GLY A 72 -3.85 -1.93 -7.40
C GLY A 72 -3.39 -2.41 -6.02
N ARG A 73 -2.43 -3.35 -5.96
CA ARG A 73 -1.90 -3.84 -4.67
C ARG A 73 -1.26 -2.73 -3.83
N VAL A 74 -0.56 -1.79 -4.47
CA VAL A 74 0.06 -0.65 -3.79
C VAL A 74 -1.02 0.27 -3.20
N ALA A 75 -2.07 0.57 -3.96
CA ALA A 75 -3.21 1.36 -3.48
C ALA A 75 -3.98 0.68 -2.34
N ASP A 76 -4.18 -0.63 -2.41
CA ASP A 76 -4.79 -1.42 -1.34
C ASP A 76 -3.94 -1.37 -0.06
N THR A 77 -2.62 -1.48 -0.21
CA THR A 77 -1.68 -1.37 0.92
C THR A 77 -1.73 0.02 1.54
N ALA A 78 -1.75 1.08 0.73
CA ALA A 78 -1.89 2.45 1.20
C ALA A 78 -3.15 2.64 2.05
N THR A 79 -4.28 2.10 1.56
CA THR A 79 -5.57 2.12 2.25
C THR A 79 -5.49 1.39 3.58
N ALA A 80 -4.94 0.17 3.58
CA ALA A 80 -4.80 -0.65 4.79
C ALA A 80 -3.95 0.05 5.87
N VAL A 81 -2.82 0.66 5.49
CA VAL A 81 -1.95 1.40 6.42
C VAL A 81 -2.68 2.60 7.02
N ARG A 82 -3.42 3.35 6.19
CA ARG A 82 -4.21 4.49 6.66
C ARG A 82 -5.30 4.05 7.64
N THR A 83 -6.05 3.00 7.30
CA THR A 83 -7.07 2.43 8.19
C THR A 83 -6.49 1.96 9.52
N ALA A 84 -5.34 1.28 9.49
CA ALA A 84 -4.67 0.84 10.71
C ALA A 84 -4.24 2.02 11.61
N ALA A 85 -3.70 3.09 11.02
CA ALA A 85 -3.32 4.29 11.75
C ALA A 85 -4.53 4.97 12.42
N ASP A 86 -5.67 5.06 11.74
CA ASP A 86 -6.89 5.65 12.28
C ASP A 86 -7.52 4.78 13.38
N GLN A 87 -7.48 3.46 13.23
CA GLN A 87 -7.91 2.52 14.27
C GLN A 87 -7.04 2.59 15.52
N TYR A 88 -5.72 2.71 15.36
CA TYR A 88 -4.81 2.90 16.47
C TYR A 88 -5.13 4.19 17.23
N ALA A 89 -5.25 5.32 16.52
CA ALA A 89 -5.57 6.62 17.11
C ALA A 89 -6.90 6.59 17.89
N ALA A 90 -7.94 5.98 17.32
CA ALA A 90 -9.24 5.86 17.98
C ALA A 90 -9.19 4.97 19.23
N THR A 91 -8.36 3.93 19.21
CA THR A 91 -8.17 3.03 20.36
C THR A 91 -7.39 3.71 21.47
N ASP A 92 -6.31 4.42 21.12
CA ASP A 92 -5.49 5.20 22.05
C ASP A 92 -6.32 6.31 22.73
N GLU A 93 -7.10 7.06 21.97
CA GLU A 93 -7.99 8.10 22.50
C GLU A 93 -9.07 7.50 23.44
N ARG A 94 -9.60 6.32 23.10
CA ARG A 94 -10.54 5.60 23.98
C ARG A 94 -9.86 5.12 25.26
N ALA A 95 -8.61 4.67 25.19
CA ALA A 95 -7.83 4.29 26.36
C ALA A 95 -7.55 5.50 27.26
N ALA A 96 -7.09 6.62 26.68
CA ALA A 96 -6.83 7.87 27.39
C ALA A 96 -8.06 8.38 28.17
N ARG A 97 -9.27 8.32 27.57
CA ARG A 97 -10.53 8.70 28.24
C ARG A 97 -10.91 7.82 29.44
N ARG A 98 -10.38 6.60 29.53
CA ARG A 98 -10.67 5.66 30.63
C ARG A 98 -9.69 5.79 31.79
N LEU A 99 -8.55 6.46 31.58
CA LEU A 99 -7.55 6.66 32.62
C LEU A 99 -8.00 7.80 33.54
N PRO A 100 -7.99 7.61 34.87
CA PRO A 100 -8.27 8.70 35.80
C PRO A 100 -7.22 9.79 35.63
N THR A 101 -7.66 11.05 35.62
CA THR A 101 -6.74 12.19 35.58
C THR A 101 -5.78 12.10 36.77
N PRO A 102 -4.46 12.08 36.57
CA PRO A 102 -3.53 12.00 37.68
C PRO A 102 -3.74 13.23 38.58
N THR A 103 -4.20 13.00 39.80
CA THR A 103 -4.26 14.02 40.85
C THR A 103 -2.84 14.49 41.13
N ARG A 104 -2.66 15.80 40.97
CA ARG A 104 -1.38 16.50 41.10
C ARG A 104 -0.97 16.69 42.55
#